data_AF-A0ABD0NNL2-F1
#
_entry.id   AF-A0ABD0NNL2-F1
#
_cell.length_a   1.000
_cell.length_b   1.000
_cell.length_c   1.000
_cell.angle_alpha   90.00
_cell.angle_beta   90.00
_cell.angle_gamma   90.00
#
_symmetry.space_group_name_H-M   'P 1'
#
loop_
_entity.id
_entity.type
_entity.pdbx_description
1 polymer ?
#
loop_
_entity_poly.entity_id
_entity_poly.type
_entity_poly.pdbx_seq_one_letter_code
_entity_poly.pdbx_strand_id
1 'polypeptide(L)'
;DVNDKLSLRFPKLYLPGQQGTLFNYKNFFISLFHGIFTSLMIFFIPYGAFLQTMGQDGEAPSDYQSFAVVAASSLIITVNLQ
;
A
#
# COMPACT_ATOMS: atom_id res chain seq x y z
N ASP A 1 -7.42 -18.67 -1.79
CA ASP A 1 -6.40 -19.62 -2.27
C ASP A 1 -7.06 -20.87 -2.88
N VAL A 2 -7.78 -21.69 -2.12
CA VAL A 2 -8.53 -22.83 -2.68
C VAL A 2 -9.82 -23.09 -1.91
N ASN A 3 -10.80 -23.75 -2.55
CA ASN A 3 -12.07 -24.14 -1.94
C ASN A 3 -11.90 -25.32 -0.95
N ASP A 4 -12.78 -25.45 0.03
CA ASP A 4 -12.78 -26.48 1.10
C ASP A 4 -12.59 -27.92 0.57
N LYS A 5 -13.36 -28.30 -0.45
CA LYS A 5 -13.29 -29.61 -1.11
C LYS A 5 -11.94 -29.85 -1.80
N LEU A 6 -11.32 -28.78 -2.29
CA LEU A 6 -10.02 -28.84 -2.97
C LEU A 6 -8.88 -28.94 -1.97
N SER A 7 -8.97 -28.23 -0.83
CA SER A 7 -8.02 -28.33 0.29
C SER A 7 -7.93 -29.74 0.86
N LEU A 8 -9.07 -30.44 1.02
CA LEU A 8 -9.11 -31.83 1.51
C LEU A 8 -8.54 -32.82 0.50
N ARG A 9 -8.74 -32.58 -0.80
CA ARG A 9 -8.24 -33.46 -1.87
C ARG A 9 -6.73 -33.32 -2.09
N PHE A 10 -6.14 -32.18 -1.70
CA PHE A 10 -4.73 -31.87 -1.84
C PHE A 10 -4.08 -31.47 -0.51
N PRO A 11 -3.85 -32.44 0.41
CA PRO A 11 -3.29 -32.14 1.74
C PRO A 11 -1.87 -31.58 1.71
N LYS A 12 -1.16 -31.72 0.57
CA LYS A 12 0.17 -31.13 0.36
C LYS A 12 0.17 -29.60 0.43
N LEU A 13 -0.98 -28.94 0.25
CA LEU A 13 -1.12 -27.48 0.38
C LEU A 13 -0.86 -26.97 1.81
N TYR A 14 -0.87 -27.85 2.82
CA TYR A 14 -0.55 -27.49 4.21
C TYR A 14 0.96 -27.52 4.53
N LEU A 15 1.79 -28.14 3.70
CA LEU A 15 3.24 -28.26 3.92
C LEU A 15 3.96 -26.90 4.07
N PRO A 16 3.66 -25.86 3.26
CA PRO A 16 4.28 -24.54 3.42
C PRO A 16 3.96 -23.90 4.78
N GLY A 17 2.74 -24.14 5.31
CA GLY A 17 2.35 -23.68 6.63
C GLY A 17 3.15 -24.35 7.75
N GLN A 18 3.36 -25.67 7.66
CA GLN A 18 4.18 -26.42 8.62
C GLN A 18 5.65 -26.01 8.62
N GLN A 19 6.18 -25.61 7.46
CA GLN A 19 7.56 -25.16 7.29
C GLN A 19 7.76 -23.67 7.65
N GLY A 20 6.70 -22.96 8.06
CA GLY A 20 6.78 -21.55 8.43
C GLY A 20 7.19 -20.63 7.28
N THR A 21 7.00 -21.04 6.03
CA THR A 21 7.51 -20.30 4.87
C THR A 21 6.70 -19.05 4.56
N LEU A 22 5.45 -18.96 5.04
CA LEU A 22 4.56 -17.82 4.82
C LEU A 22 4.91 -16.63 5.74
N PHE A 23 5.13 -16.87 7.02
CA PHE A 23 5.42 -15.85 8.03
C PHE A 23 6.88 -15.92 8.49
N ASN A 24 7.80 -15.51 7.61
CA ASN A 24 9.23 -15.45 7.91
C ASN A 24 9.75 -14.00 7.91
N TYR A 25 10.89 -13.77 8.55
CA TYR A 25 11.49 -12.43 8.64
C TYR A 25 11.78 -11.80 7.27
N LYS A 26 12.15 -12.58 6.25
CA LYS A 26 12.41 -12.05 4.90
C LYS A 26 11.14 -11.47 4.28
N ASN A 27 10.03 -12.22 4.34
CA ASN A 27 8.73 -11.75 3.86
C ASN A 27 8.24 -10.53 4.65
N PHE A 28 8.50 -10.48 5.96
CA PHE A 28 8.20 -9.32 6.79
C PHE A 28 8.97 -8.07 6.30
N PHE A 29 10.29 -8.19 6.07
CA PHE A 29 11.07 -7.06 5.57
C PHE A 29 10.65 -6.64 4.15
N ILE A 30 10.34 -7.59 3.26
CA ILE A 30 9.83 -7.27 1.92
C ILE A 30 8.53 -6.47 2.02
N SER A 31 7.59 -6.92 2.85
CA SER A 31 6.33 -6.21 3.12
C SER A 31 6.57 -4.83 3.73
N LEU A 32 7.52 -4.72 4.66
CA LEU A 32 7.90 -3.45 5.28
C LEU A 32 8.47 -2.47 4.24
N PHE A 33 9.39 -2.91 3.39
CA PHE A 33 9.95 -2.08 2.32
C PHE A 33 8.87 -1.67 1.30
N HIS A 34 7.97 -2.58 0.96
CA HIS A 34 6.82 -2.26 0.12
C HIS A 34 5.96 -1.16 0.75
N GLY A 35 5.63 -1.28 2.05
CA GLY A 35 4.88 -0.26 2.79
C GLY A 35 5.59 1.09 2.88
N ILE A 36 6.91 1.10 3.08
CA ILE A 36 7.71 2.34 3.07
C ILE A 36 7.66 2.98 1.68
N PHE A 37 7.88 2.20 0.63
CA PHE A 37 7.89 2.70 -0.74
C PHE A 37 6.52 3.25 -1.16
N THR A 38 5.42 2.55 -0.89
CA THR A 38 4.07 3.03 -1.19
C THR A 38 3.73 4.28 -0.39
N SER A 39 4.13 4.36 0.89
CA SER A 39 3.93 5.56 1.71
C SER A 39 4.67 6.77 1.16
N LEU A 40 5.93 6.58 0.71
CA LEU A 40 6.69 7.65 0.05
C LEU A 40 6.00 8.12 -1.23
N MET A 41 5.52 7.19 -2.08
CA MET A 41 4.81 7.56 -3.31
C MET A 41 3.51 8.33 -3.03
N ILE A 42 2.69 7.86 -2.08
CA ILE A 42 1.42 8.51 -1.69
C ILE A 42 1.65 9.93 -1.15
N PHE A 43 2.79 10.20 -0.50
CA PHE A 43 3.12 11.53 -0.01
C PHE A 43 3.76 12.43 -1.07
N PHE A 44 4.81 11.94 -1.75
CA PHE A 44 5.63 12.76 -2.64
C PHE A 44 4.97 13.06 -3.99
N ILE A 45 4.09 12.19 -4.50
CA ILE A 45 3.39 12.44 -5.77
C ILE A 45 2.42 13.64 -5.63
N PRO A 46 1.50 13.66 -4.65
CA PRO A 46 0.67 14.85 -4.42
C PRO A 46 1.54 16.05 -4.04
N TYR A 47 2.57 15.88 -3.21
CA TYR A 47 3.41 17.00 -2.77
C TYR A 47 4.08 17.72 -3.94
N GLY A 48 4.64 16.97 -4.90
CA GLY A 48 5.21 17.53 -6.13
C GLY A 48 4.17 18.23 -7.00
N ALA A 49 2.98 17.63 -7.16
CA ALA A 49 1.90 18.23 -7.94
C ALA A 49 1.41 19.56 -7.34
N PHE A 50 1.22 19.61 -6.02
CA PHE A 50 0.79 20.83 -5.33
C PHE A 50 1.89 21.90 -5.28
N LEU A 51 3.18 21.53 -5.16
CA LEU A 51 4.30 22.48 -5.26
C LEU A 51 4.34 23.22 -6.60
N GLN A 52 4.03 22.54 -7.70
CA GLN A 52 3.98 23.17 -9.03
C GLN A 52 2.79 24.12 -9.18
N THR A 53 1.66 23.80 -8.56
CA THR A 53 0.43 24.64 -8.59
C THR A 53 0.55 25.88 -7.71
N MET A 54 1.13 25.76 -6.51
CA MET A 54 1.33 26.87 -5.58
C MET A 54 2.20 28.00 -6.16
N GLY A 55 3.12 27.67 -7.08
CA GLY A 55 3.99 28.63 -7.75
C GLY A 55 3.27 29.55 -8.75
N GLN A 56 2.03 29.24 -9.16
CA GLN A 56 1.27 30.05 -10.13
C GLN A 56 0.18 30.91 -9.49
N ASP A 57 -0.47 30.44 -8.41
CA ASP A 57 -1.70 31.07 -7.91
C ASP A 57 -1.59 31.70 -6.49
N GLY A 58 -0.50 31.47 -5.74
CA GLY A 58 -0.19 32.20 -4.49
C GLY A 58 -1.18 32.03 -3.31
N GLU A 59 -2.20 31.18 -3.43
CA GLU A 59 -3.19 30.88 -2.39
C GLU A 59 -2.69 29.77 -1.45
N ALA A 60 -2.39 30.13 -0.20
CA ALA A 60 -1.74 29.25 0.78
C ALA A 60 -2.67 28.38 1.69
N PRO A 61 -3.93 28.75 2.01
CA PRO A 61 -4.72 27.98 2.98
C PRO A 61 -5.57 26.83 2.41
N SER A 62 -6.11 26.95 1.19
CA SER A 62 -6.98 25.92 0.57
C SER A 62 -6.23 24.66 0.14
N ASP A 63 -4.94 24.79 -0.10
CA ASP A 63 -4.15 23.76 -0.76
C ASP A 63 -3.72 22.65 0.19
N TYR A 64 -3.57 22.95 1.49
CA TYR A 64 -3.24 21.92 2.49
C TYR A 64 -4.39 20.91 2.70
N GLN A 65 -5.62 21.40 2.79
CA GLN A 65 -6.79 20.52 2.93
C GLN A 65 -6.98 19.68 1.66
N SER A 66 -6.81 20.29 0.48
CA SER A 66 -6.89 19.59 -0.80
C SER A 66 -5.80 18.52 -0.93
N PHE A 67 -4.57 18.84 -0.54
CA PHE A 67 -3.46 17.89 -0.45
C PHE A 67 -3.78 16.71 0.49
N ALA A 68 -4.29 17.00 1.69
CA ALA A 68 -4.63 15.98 2.68
C ALA A 68 -5.72 15.03 2.15
N VAL A 69 -6.72 15.55 1.45
CA VAL A 69 -7.78 14.73 0.82
C VAL A 69 -7.22 13.86 -0.32
N VAL A 70 -6.32 14.39 -1.14
CA VAL A 70 -5.69 13.62 -2.24
C VAL A 70 -4.80 12.50 -1.69
N ALA A 71 -4.00 12.79 -0.66
CA ALA A 71 -3.16 11.76 -0.01
C ALA A 71 -4.03 10.67 0.66
N ALA A 72 -5.08 11.06 1.38
CA ALA A 72 -5.98 10.13 2.05
C ALA A 72 -6.77 9.25 1.06
N SER A 73 -7.30 9.82 -0.03
CA SER A 73 -8.01 9.07 -1.06
C SER A 73 -7.09 8.11 -1.82
N SER A 74 -5.86 8.55 -2.14
CA SER A 74 -4.84 7.69 -2.76
C SER A 74 -4.46 6.51 -1.87
N LEU A 75 -4.35 6.73 -0.55
CA LEU A 75 -4.12 5.67 0.42
C LEU A 75 -5.29 4.67 0.45
N ILE A 76 -6.54 5.16 0.53
CA ILE A 76 -7.73 4.29 0.56
C ILE A 76 -7.80 3.43 -0.71
N ILE A 77 -7.59 4.01 -1.88
CA ILE A 77 -7.59 3.27 -3.15
C ILE A 77 -6.47 2.23 -3.15
N THR A 78 -5.26 2.62 -2.77
CA THR A 78 -4.09 1.72 -2.75
C THR A 78 -4.32 0.52 -1.84
N VAL A 79 -4.82 0.74 -0.63
CA VAL A 79 -5.04 -0.34 0.36
C VAL A 79 -6.19 -1.27 -0.04
N ASN A 80 -7.23 -0.77 -0.70
CA ASN A 80 -8.36 -1.60 -1.13
C ASN A 80 -8.11 -2.37 -2.44
N LEU A 81 -7.18 -1.90 -3.28
CA LEU A 81 -6.80 -2.58 -4.53
C LEU A 81 -5.59 -3.51 -4.38
N GLN A 82 -4.87 -3.43 -3.26
CA GLN A 82 -3.78 -4.33 -2.90
C GLN A 82 -4.30 -5.71 -2.48
#